data_AF-A0A7C7KUJ7-F1
#
_entry.id   AF-A0A7C7KUJ7-F1
#
_cell.length_a   1.000
_cell.length_b   1.000
_cell.length_c   1.000
_cell.angle_alpha   90.00
_cell.angle_beta   90.00
_cell.angle_gamma   90.00
#
_symmetry.space_group_name_H-M   'P 1'
#
loop_
_entity.id
_entity.type
_entity.pdbx_description
1 polymer ?
#
loop_
_entity_poly.entity_id
_entity_poly.type
_entity_poly.pdbx_seq_one_letter_code
_entity_poly.pdbx_strand_id
1 'polypeptide(L)'
;EDNPVFNAGTGSVVRTDGSVLTDASLQTGDGRLGFVIAMEDTPNPIRICVDLLDEEINGLAGPGARRWADARGHLKADVIGRPPKDEIGDIVDVGPKPAEIVGDTVGVIARDSQGNIAAATSTGGCSHRPAGRVGDVALPGSGYWVNGAIAVAATGIGEAITIALLSKRVHERISATRDQSVDSLEAAMQWGIDNHIAAHHQVGLIALCGSGIGTGVANTDMPWLAWQADS
;
A
#
# COMPACT_ATOMS: atom_id res chain seq x y z
N GLU A 1 -2.34 -9.91 4.27
CA GLU A 1 -1.10 -10.70 4.31
C GLU A 1 -1.37 -12.18 4.49
N ASP A 2 -2.15 -12.62 5.48
CA ASP A 2 -2.37 -14.07 5.67
C ASP A 2 -3.43 -14.68 4.71
N ASN A 3 -4.34 -13.86 4.19
CA ASN A 3 -5.44 -14.33 3.35
C ASN A 3 -5.01 -14.31 1.86
N PRO A 4 -4.94 -15.49 1.18
CA PRO A 4 -4.44 -15.64 -0.19
C PRO A 4 -5.30 -14.96 -1.26
N VAL A 5 -6.52 -14.51 -0.93
CA VAL A 5 -7.38 -13.76 -1.85
C VAL A 5 -6.76 -12.40 -2.19
N PHE A 6 -5.99 -11.81 -1.27
CA PHE A 6 -5.38 -10.50 -1.46
C PHE A 6 -3.94 -10.62 -1.96
N ASN A 7 -3.54 -9.70 -2.84
CA ASN A 7 -2.17 -9.61 -3.33
C ASN A 7 -1.25 -8.88 -2.33
N ALA A 8 -1.06 -9.47 -1.16
CA ALA A 8 -0.17 -8.97 -0.13
C ALA A 8 0.24 -10.14 0.77
N GLY A 9 1.53 -10.33 1.03
CA GLY A 9 2.00 -11.49 1.77
C GLY A 9 1.60 -12.78 1.05
N THR A 10 0.98 -13.72 1.77
CA THR A 10 0.34 -14.89 1.15
C THR A 10 -0.72 -14.43 0.16
N GLY A 11 -0.62 -14.86 -1.10
CA GLY A 11 -1.44 -14.38 -2.21
C GLY A 11 -0.74 -13.33 -3.09
N SER A 12 0.51 -12.96 -2.79
CA SER A 12 1.30 -12.08 -3.64
C SER A 12 1.47 -12.62 -5.06
N VAL A 13 1.34 -11.75 -6.05
CA VAL A 13 1.47 -12.12 -7.46
C VAL A 13 2.91 -12.55 -7.79
N VAL A 14 3.04 -13.65 -8.54
CA VAL A 14 4.34 -14.14 -9.01
C VAL A 14 4.97 -13.17 -10.02
N ARG A 15 6.29 -13.07 -9.98
CA ARG A 15 7.10 -12.32 -10.96
C ARG A 15 7.28 -13.12 -12.24
N THR A 16 7.78 -12.47 -13.29
CA THR A 16 8.04 -13.12 -14.59
C THR A 16 9.11 -14.23 -14.53
N ASP A 17 9.92 -14.27 -13.47
CA ASP A 17 10.89 -15.35 -13.22
C ASP A 17 10.38 -16.43 -12.26
N GLY A 18 9.10 -16.33 -11.85
CA GLY A 18 8.45 -17.25 -10.91
C GLY A 18 8.67 -16.92 -9.44
N SER A 19 9.48 -15.92 -9.10
CA SER A 19 9.68 -15.51 -7.70
C SER A 19 8.43 -14.84 -7.11
N VAL A 20 8.28 -14.93 -5.79
CA VAL A 20 7.28 -14.18 -5.03
C VAL A 20 8.01 -13.19 -4.12
N LEU A 21 7.85 -11.91 -4.42
CA LEU A 21 8.55 -10.82 -3.74
C LEU A 21 7.54 -9.84 -3.17
N THR A 22 7.65 -9.56 -1.88
CA THR A 22 6.70 -8.69 -1.17
C THR A 22 7.31 -7.33 -0.83
N ASP A 23 6.52 -6.28 -0.99
CA ASP A 23 6.84 -4.92 -0.54
C ASP A 23 5.85 -4.52 0.56
N ALA A 24 6.32 -3.82 1.60
CA ALA A 24 5.44 -3.27 2.63
C ALA A 24 5.99 -2.00 3.25
N SER A 25 5.11 -1.24 3.90
CA SER A 25 5.46 -0.02 4.60
C SER A 25 4.51 0.32 5.74
N LEU A 26 5.03 1.05 6.71
CA LEU A 26 4.31 1.58 7.86
C LEU A 26 4.83 2.99 8.16
N GLN A 27 3.93 3.93 8.41
CA GLN A 27 4.29 5.28 8.89
C GLN A 27 3.30 5.75 9.95
N THR A 28 3.83 6.42 10.97
CA THR A 28 3.06 7.00 12.08
C THR A 28 3.06 8.53 12.02
N GLY A 29 2.04 9.15 12.61
CA GLY A 29 1.85 10.61 12.63
C GLY A 29 2.95 11.39 13.34
N ASP A 30 3.72 10.73 14.22
CA ASP A 30 4.91 11.30 14.88
C ASP A 30 6.17 11.30 13.99
N GLY A 31 6.08 10.79 12.76
CA GLY A 31 7.14 10.83 11.76
C GLY A 31 8.02 9.58 11.69
N ARG A 32 7.82 8.56 12.54
CA ARG A 32 8.51 7.27 12.38
C ARG A 32 8.00 6.53 11.15
N LEU A 33 8.90 5.85 10.45
CA LEU A 33 8.56 5.10 9.24
C LEU A 33 9.48 3.89 9.05
N GLY A 34 8.89 2.80 8.55
CA GLY A 34 9.58 1.56 8.25
C GLY A 34 9.06 0.99 6.93
N PHE A 35 9.96 0.55 6.05
CA PHE A 35 9.56 -0.12 4.81
C PHE A 35 10.51 -1.23 4.40
N VAL A 36 9.98 -2.20 3.67
CA VAL A 36 10.75 -3.30 3.09
C VAL A 36 10.44 -3.47 1.61
N ILE A 37 11.46 -3.81 0.84
CA ILE A 37 11.38 -3.94 -0.62
C ILE A 37 11.85 -5.33 -1.05
N ALA A 38 11.11 -5.94 -1.98
CA ALA A 38 11.47 -7.18 -2.65
C ALA A 38 11.88 -8.31 -1.68
N MET A 39 11.10 -8.51 -0.62
CA MET A 39 11.38 -9.56 0.35
C MET A 39 10.91 -10.93 -0.12
N GLU A 40 11.80 -11.92 0.00
CA GLU A 40 11.54 -13.35 -0.18
C GLU A 40 11.15 -14.00 1.14
N ASP A 41 10.49 -15.16 1.11
CA ASP A 41 10.17 -16.01 2.27
C ASP A 41 9.54 -15.25 3.46
N THR A 42 8.69 -14.27 3.17
CA THR A 42 8.15 -13.34 4.16
C THR A 42 6.64 -13.23 4.04
N PRO A 43 5.87 -14.08 4.74
CA PRO A 43 4.41 -14.03 4.68
C PRO A 43 3.82 -12.73 5.25
N ASN A 44 4.52 -12.10 6.20
CA ASN A 44 4.07 -10.86 6.87
C ASN A 44 5.13 -9.74 6.85
N PRO A 45 5.44 -9.15 5.68
CA PRO A 45 6.45 -8.08 5.61
C PRO A 45 6.08 -6.85 6.42
N ILE A 46 4.79 -6.59 6.69
CA ILE A 46 4.38 -5.45 7.54
C ILE A 46 4.92 -5.57 8.97
N ARG A 47 5.10 -6.78 9.50
CA ARG A 47 5.64 -6.99 10.85
C ARG A 47 7.09 -6.52 10.97
N ILE A 48 7.85 -6.63 9.88
CA ILE A 48 9.22 -6.13 9.81
C ILE A 48 9.21 -4.59 9.77
N CYS A 49 8.23 -3.99 9.10
CA CYS A 49 8.04 -2.54 9.09
C CYS A 49 7.70 -1.98 10.48
N VAL A 50 7.01 -2.76 11.32
CA VAL A 50 6.76 -2.40 12.73
C VAL A 50 8.07 -2.32 13.51
N ASP A 51 8.93 -3.34 13.43
CA ASP A 51 10.22 -3.33 14.13
C ASP A 51 11.12 -2.17 13.67
N LEU A 52 11.06 -1.81 12.38
CA LEU A 52 11.82 -0.68 11.83
C LEU A 52 11.42 0.69 12.40
N LEU A 53 10.23 0.83 13.01
CA LEU A 53 9.84 2.11 13.62
C LEU A 53 10.75 2.53 14.78
N ASP A 54 11.39 1.57 15.44
CA ASP A 54 12.22 1.79 16.63
C ASP A 54 13.73 1.66 16.33
N GLU A 55 14.10 1.75 15.04
CA GLU A 55 15.47 1.60 14.56
C GLU A 55 16.01 2.91 13.94
N GLU A 56 17.34 3.07 13.88
CA GLU A 56 17.98 4.20 13.19
C GLU A 56 18.02 4.05 11.65
N ILE A 57 17.32 3.05 11.13
CA ILE A 57 17.18 2.75 9.71
C ILE A 57 15.70 2.67 9.35
N ASN A 58 15.34 3.27 8.21
CA ASN A 58 13.94 3.36 7.79
C ASN A 58 13.54 2.29 6.77
N GLY A 59 14.51 1.64 6.13
CA GLY A 59 14.26 0.82 4.95
C GLY A 59 15.27 -0.30 4.73
N LEU A 60 14.78 -1.46 4.34
CA LEU A 60 15.61 -2.62 3.97
C LEU A 60 15.12 -3.23 2.65
N ALA A 61 16.01 -3.91 1.92
CA ALA A 61 15.64 -4.55 0.66
C ALA A 61 16.25 -5.94 0.49
N GLY A 62 15.53 -6.79 -0.24
CA GLY A 62 16.01 -8.06 -0.77
C GLY A 62 16.54 -9.03 0.29
N PRO A 63 17.57 -9.84 -0.05
CA PRO A 63 18.15 -10.81 0.88
C PRO A 63 18.73 -10.19 2.16
N GLY A 64 19.12 -8.90 2.11
CA GLY A 64 19.58 -8.16 3.29
C GLY A 64 18.46 -7.94 4.30
N ALA A 65 17.28 -7.53 3.83
CA ALA A 65 16.08 -7.42 4.66
C ALA A 65 15.69 -8.76 5.29
N ARG A 66 15.74 -9.84 4.50
CA ARG A 66 15.41 -11.19 5.00
C ARG A 66 16.35 -11.64 6.12
N ARG A 67 17.67 -11.47 5.95
CA ARG A 67 18.65 -11.80 7.02
C ARG A 67 18.45 -10.96 8.27
N TRP A 68 18.12 -9.68 8.11
CA TRP A 68 17.84 -8.79 9.24
C TRP A 68 16.60 -9.24 10.03
N ALA A 69 15.56 -9.67 9.32
CA ALA A 69 14.33 -10.19 9.90
C ALA A 69 14.54 -11.56 10.58
N ASP A 70 15.35 -12.45 9.98
CA ASP A 70 15.73 -13.74 10.57
C ASP A 70 16.43 -13.56 11.93
N ALA A 71 17.33 -12.58 12.02
CA ALA A 71 18.03 -12.26 13.27
C ALA A 71 17.10 -11.75 14.39
N ARG A 72 15.87 -11.34 14.06
CA ARG A 72 14.84 -10.86 14.99
C ARG A 72 13.70 -11.87 15.20
N GLY A 73 13.82 -13.07 14.64
CA GLY A 73 12.86 -14.15 14.85
C GLY A 73 11.56 -13.98 14.05
N HIS A 74 11.53 -13.15 13.01
CA HIS A 74 10.40 -13.10 12.09
C HIS A 74 10.25 -14.43 11.35
N LEU A 75 9.01 -14.87 11.14
CA LEU A 75 8.72 -16.08 10.38
C LEU A 75 9.40 -16.02 9.00
N LYS A 76 10.16 -17.07 8.70
CA LYS A 76 10.69 -17.35 7.38
C LYS A 76 9.95 -18.56 6.82
N ALA A 77 9.13 -18.32 5.82
CA ALA A 77 8.36 -19.37 5.15
C ALA A 77 8.04 -18.94 3.73
N ASP A 78 7.95 -19.92 2.84
CA ASP A 78 7.58 -19.69 1.45
C ASP A 78 6.26 -18.92 1.37
N VAL A 79 6.25 -17.86 0.57
CA VAL A 79 5.04 -17.11 0.30
C VAL A 79 4.29 -17.82 -0.81
N ILE A 80 3.10 -18.35 -0.51
CA ILE A 80 2.25 -18.94 -1.54
C ILE A 80 1.79 -17.81 -2.46
N GLY A 81 2.35 -17.78 -3.66
CA GLY A 81 2.00 -16.78 -4.65
C GLY A 81 0.72 -17.12 -5.40
N ARG A 82 0.20 -16.14 -6.14
CA ARG A 82 -0.88 -16.33 -7.11
C ARG A 82 -0.40 -16.00 -8.53
N PRO A 83 -0.97 -16.63 -9.57
CA PRO A 83 -0.63 -16.28 -10.94
C PRO A 83 -1.03 -14.83 -11.27
N PRO A 84 -0.47 -14.24 -12.33
CA PRO A 84 -0.96 -12.98 -12.88
C PRO A 84 -2.47 -13.02 -13.13
N LYS A 85 -3.14 -11.87 -12.95
CA LYS A 85 -4.61 -11.72 -13.03
C LYS A 85 -5.29 -12.13 -14.35
N ASP A 86 -4.51 -12.37 -15.40
CA ASP A 86 -4.95 -12.78 -16.74
C ASP A 86 -4.49 -14.21 -17.10
N GLU A 87 -3.90 -14.94 -16.15
CA GLU A 87 -3.46 -16.33 -16.33
C GLU A 87 -4.39 -17.34 -15.65
N ILE A 88 -4.41 -18.57 -16.18
CA ILE A 88 -5.22 -19.68 -15.67
C ILE A 88 -4.79 -20.01 -14.24
N GLY A 89 -5.73 -19.97 -13.29
CA GLY A 89 -5.50 -20.26 -11.88
C GLY A 89 -5.59 -19.05 -10.95
N ASP A 90 -5.89 -17.86 -11.48
CA ASP A 90 -6.32 -16.75 -10.62
C ASP A 90 -7.65 -17.11 -9.95
N ILE A 91 -7.80 -16.79 -8.66
CA ILE A 91 -8.88 -17.26 -7.78
C ILE A 91 -10.22 -16.57 -8.13
N VAL A 92 -10.22 -15.73 -9.17
CA VAL A 92 -11.37 -14.99 -9.69
C VAL A 92 -11.63 -15.45 -11.13
N ASP A 93 -12.54 -16.41 -11.29
CA ASP A 93 -13.10 -16.78 -12.60
C ASP A 93 -13.98 -15.63 -13.11
N VAL A 94 -13.39 -14.71 -13.87
CA VAL A 94 -14.09 -13.55 -14.47
C VAL A 94 -13.82 -13.42 -15.97
N GLY A 95 -13.82 -14.53 -16.70
CA GLY A 95 -13.84 -14.54 -18.17
C GLY A 95 -12.69 -13.75 -18.85
N PRO A 96 -12.72 -13.60 -20.19
CA PRO A 96 -11.64 -12.93 -20.90
C PRO A 96 -11.77 -11.41 -20.75
N LYS A 97 -11.04 -10.83 -19.79
CA LYS A 97 -10.73 -9.39 -19.80
C LYS A 97 -9.38 -9.18 -20.50
N PRO A 98 -9.18 -8.05 -21.22
CA PRO A 98 -7.86 -7.69 -21.74
C PRO A 98 -6.83 -7.70 -20.59
N ALA A 99 -5.57 -7.96 -20.91
CA ALA A 99 -4.44 -8.00 -19.97
C ALA A 99 -4.26 -6.66 -19.26
N GLU A 100 -5.08 -6.39 -18.25
CA GLU A 100 -5.01 -5.22 -17.40
C GLU A 100 -3.96 -5.48 -16.33
N ILE A 101 -3.04 -4.52 -16.19
CA ILE A 101 -2.04 -4.51 -15.12
C ILE A 101 -2.76 -4.11 -13.84
N VAL A 102 -3.56 -4.99 -13.27
CA VAL A 102 -4.31 -4.65 -12.06
C VAL A 102 -3.42 -4.90 -10.84
N GLY A 103 -2.95 -3.81 -10.24
CA GLY A 103 -2.30 -3.85 -8.93
C GLY A 103 -3.35 -3.98 -7.83
N ASP A 104 -3.40 -5.13 -7.17
CA ASP A 104 -4.11 -5.24 -5.88
C ASP A 104 -3.10 -4.95 -4.78
N THR A 105 -3.16 -3.78 -4.16
CA THR A 105 -2.44 -3.49 -2.92
C THR A 105 -3.44 -3.51 -1.77
N VAL A 106 -3.02 -3.99 -0.61
CA VAL A 106 -3.79 -3.84 0.63
C VAL A 106 -3.23 -2.66 1.40
N GLY A 107 -4.09 -1.70 1.74
CA GLY A 107 -3.74 -0.54 2.55
C GLY A 107 -4.74 -0.36 3.69
N VAL A 108 -4.26 0.09 4.84
CA VAL A 108 -5.08 0.45 6.00
C VAL A 108 -4.56 1.74 6.61
N ILE A 109 -5.49 2.59 7.02
CA ILE A 109 -5.21 3.77 7.83
C ILE A 109 -6.03 3.65 9.11
N ALA A 110 -5.39 3.82 10.25
CA ALA A 110 -6.04 3.72 11.55
C ALA A 110 -5.78 4.98 12.39
N ARG A 111 -6.76 5.35 13.20
CA ARG A 111 -6.66 6.37 14.24
C ARG A 111 -7.06 5.75 15.58
N ASP A 112 -6.22 5.87 16.59
CA ASP A 112 -6.52 5.37 17.94
C ASP A 112 -7.37 6.36 18.76
N SER A 113 -7.72 5.98 19.99
CA SER A 113 -8.52 6.82 20.90
C SER A 113 -7.79 8.06 21.41
N GLN A 114 -6.46 8.14 21.26
CA GLN A 114 -5.65 9.31 21.59
C GLN A 114 -5.48 10.24 20.38
N GLY A 115 -5.99 9.85 19.21
CA GLY A 115 -5.85 10.60 17.96
C GLY A 115 -4.54 10.32 17.21
N ASN A 116 -3.75 9.32 17.63
CA ASN A 116 -2.56 8.92 16.88
C ASN A 116 -2.99 8.23 15.59
N ILE A 117 -2.34 8.58 14.49
CA ILE A 117 -2.64 8.02 13.16
C ILE A 117 -1.45 7.20 12.65
N ALA A 118 -1.75 6.09 12.00
CA ALA A 118 -0.78 5.30 11.26
C ALA A 118 -1.38 4.81 9.93
N ALA A 119 -0.53 4.64 8.93
CA ALA A 119 -0.87 4.00 7.66
C ALA A 119 0.07 2.81 7.43
N ALA A 120 -0.49 1.70 6.99
CA ALA A 120 0.23 0.50 6.60
C ALA A 120 -0.20 0.08 5.19
N THR A 121 0.75 -0.27 4.34
CA THR A 121 0.48 -0.83 3.00
C THR A 121 1.35 -2.05 2.74
N SER A 122 0.82 -3.03 2.00
CA SER A 122 1.53 -4.27 1.66
C SER A 122 1.06 -4.77 0.29
N THR A 123 1.99 -5.28 -0.50
CA THR A 123 1.70 -5.75 -1.86
C THR A 123 2.64 -6.86 -2.31
N GLY A 124 2.13 -7.74 -3.19
CA GLY A 124 2.96 -8.55 -4.08
C GLY A 124 3.39 -7.82 -5.35
N GLY A 125 3.07 -6.55 -5.54
CA GLY A 125 3.36 -5.78 -6.75
C GLY A 125 2.32 -6.00 -7.85
N CYS A 126 2.70 -5.81 -9.11
CA CYS A 126 1.79 -5.95 -10.25
C CYS A 126 2.12 -7.19 -11.09
N SER A 127 1.09 -7.72 -11.76
CA SER A 127 1.22 -8.76 -12.78
C SER A 127 2.29 -8.41 -13.82
N HIS A 128 2.96 -9.43 -14.37
CA HIS A 128 3.92 -9.30 -15.48
C HIS A 128 5.09 -8.36 -15.22
N ARG A 129 5.50 -8.22 -13.95
CA ARG A 129 6.68 -7.44 -13.57
C ARG A 129 7.89 -8.34 -13.30
N PRO A 130 9.09 -7.90 -13.73
CA PRO A 130 10.32 -8.63 -13.44
C PRO A 130 10.64 -8.59 -11.94
N ALA A 131 11.42 -9.56 -11.48
CA ALA A 131 12.02 -9.49 -10.15
C ALA A 131 12.86 -8.22 -10.00
N GLY A 132 12.82 -7.63 -8.81
CA GLY A 132 13.46 -6.34 -8.52
C GLY A 132 12.67 -5.10 -8.96
N ARG A 133 11.50 -5.25 -9.63
CA ARG A 133 10.58 -4.11 -9.81
C ARG A 133 10.09 -3.64 -8.44
N VAL A 134 10.15 -2.34 -8.21
CA VAL A 134 9.64 -1.69 -7.00
C VAL A 134 8.46 -0.79 -7.35
N GLY A 135 7.35 -0.95 -6.62
CA GLY A 135 6.16 -0.11 -6.75
C GLY A 135 6.14 1.06 -5.77
N ASP A 136 4.97 1.69 -5.66
CA ASP A 136 4.71 2.82 -4.77
C ASP A 136 4.63 2.46 -3.28
N VAL A 137 4.23 1.23 -2.97
CA VAL A 137 3.93 0.74 -1.60
C VAL A 137 5.07 0.96 -0.61
N ALA A 138 6.31 0.68 -1.01
CA ALA A 138 7.47 0.85 -0.14
C ALA A 138 8.11 2.24 -0.24
N LEU A 139 7.51 3.19 -0.98
CA LEU A 139 8.08 4.50 -1.25
C LEU A 139 7.31 5.61 -0.49
N PRO A 140 7.89 6.20 0.56
CA PRO A 140 7.26 7.29 1.30
C PRO A 140 6.89 8.47 0.38
N GLY A 141 5.66 8.94 0.51
CA GLY A 141 5.11 10.04 -0.28
C GLY A 141 4.47 9.59 -1.58
N SER A 142 4.76 8.37 -2.05
CA SER A 142 4.12 7.76 -3.22
C SER A 142 2.90 6.94 -2.78
N GLY A 143 3.12 5.71 -2.30
CA GLY A 143 2.04 4.79 -1.92
C GLY A 143 1.38 5.13 -0.58
N TYR A 144 2.05 5.92 0.26
CA TYR A 144 1.53 6.34 1.55
C TYR A 144 2.20 7.64 2.01
N TRP A 145 1.51 8.40 2.84
CA TRP A 145 2.11 9.51 3.58
C TRP A 145 1.29 9.82 4.83
N VAL A 146 1.98 9.87 5.98
CA VAL A 146 1.40 10.27 7.26
C VAL A 146 2.23 11.37 7.87
N ASN A 147 1.58 12.45 8.30
CA ASN A 147 2.22 13.50 9.08
C ASN A 147 1.19 14.18 9.97
N GLY A 148 1.44 14.17 11.29
CA GLY A 148 0.50 14.62 12.30
C GLY A 148 -0.79 13.83 12.25
N ALA A 149 -1.92 14.53 12.18
CA ALA A 149 -3.25 13.95 12.18
C ALA A 149 -3.85 13.80 10.77
N ILE A 150 -3.03 13.56 9.75
CA ILE A 150 -3.48 13.33 8.37
C ILE A 150 -2.68 12.16 7.79
N ALA A 151 -3.39 11.19 7.22
CA ALA A 151 -2.84 10.05 6.51
C ALA A 151 -3.53 9.86 5.16
N VAL A 152 -2.73 9.50 4.16
CA VAL A 152 -3.18 9.14 2.81
C VAL A 152 -2.44 7.87 2.39
N ALA A 153 -3.13 6.93 1.75
CA ALA A 153 -2.54 5.74 1.15
C ALA A 153 -3.15 5.47 -0.23
N ALA A 154 -2.35 4.96 -1.15
CA ALA A 154 -2.70 4.73 -2.54
C ALA A 154 -2.64 3.25 -2.91
N THR A 155 -3.33 2.89 -3.99
CA THR A 155 -3.30 1.59 -4.65
C THR A 155 -3.47 1.76 -6.16
N GLY A 156 -3.07 0.76 -6.95
CA GLY A 156 -3.20 0.76 -8.41
C GLY A 156 -1.86 0.70 -9.16
N ILE A 157 -1.73 1.48 -10.23
CA ILE A 157 -0.51 1.48 -11.07
C ILE A 157 0.64 2.20 -10.34
N GLY A 158 1.46 1.42 -9.65
CA GLY A 158 2.56 1.93 -8.81
C GLY A 158 3.55 2.85 -9.53
N GLU A 159 3.82 2.63 -10.82
CA GLU A 159 4.69 3.53 -11.59
C GLU A 159 4.08 4.94 -11.72
N ALA A 160 2.78 5.04 -11.97
CA ALA A 160 2.08 6.32 -12.09
C ALA A 160 2.02 7.04 -10.72
N ILE A 161 1.71 6.29 -9.66
CA ILE A 161 1.67 6.79 -8.27
C ILE A 161 3.04 7.31 -7.84
N THR A 162 4.11 6.60 -8.19
CA THR A 162 5.49 6.96 -7.85
C THR A 162 5.92 8.24 -8.55
N ILE A 163 5.73 8.33 -9.88
CA ILE A 163 6.05 9.54 -10.67
C ILE A 163 5.26 10.75 -10.15
N ALA A 164 4.01 10.55 -9.73
CA ALA A 164 3.16 11.60 -9.21
C ALA A 164 3.45 12.00 -7.76
N LEU A 165 4.23 11.23 -7.00
CA LEU A 165 4.39 11.44 -5.55
C LEU A 165 3.02 11.64 -4.86
N LEU A 166 2.05 10.80 -5.25
CA LEU A 166 0.62 11.09 -5.17
C LEU A 166 0.14 11.31 -3.74
N SER A 167 0.45 10.38 -2.83
CA SER A 167 -0.02 10.45 -1.44
C SER A 167 0.46 11.71 -0.73
N LYS A 168 1.71 12.13 -0.98
CA LYS A 168 2.25 13.38 -0.44
C LYS A 168 1.50 14.61 -0.98
N ARG A 169 1.27 14.69 -2.29
CA ARG A 169 0.56 15.82 -2.91
C ARG A 169 -0.87 15.96 -2.38
N VAL A 170 -1.57 14.83 -2.26
CA VAL A 170 -2.92 14.80 -1.70
C VAL A 170 -2.91 15.20 -0.23
N HIS A 171 -1.97 14.69 0.57
CA HIS A 171 -1.80 15.09 1.97
C HIS A 171 -1.57 16.60 2.10
N GLU A 172 -0.64 17.17 1.33
CA GLU A 172 -0.34 18.61 1.34
C GLU A 172 -1.58 19.44 1.00
N ARG A 173 -2.41 18.95 0.07
CA ARG A 173 -3.67 19.60 -0.28
C ARG A 173 -4.69 19.55 0.86
N ILE A 174 -4.91 18.39 1.49
CA ILE A 174 -5.79 18.26 2.67
C ILE A 174 -5.30 19.18 3.80
N SER A 175 -3.99 19.20 4.04
CA SER A 175 -3.38 20.08 5.05
C SER A 175 -3.64 21.56 4.76
N ALA A 176 -3.61 21.96 3.48
CA ALA A 176 -3.86 23.34 3.06
C ALA A 176 -5.32 23.79 3.21
N THR A 177 -6.31 22.89 3.06
CA THR A 177 -7.73 23.27 3.23
C THR A 177 -8.09 23.55 4.68
N ARG A 178 -7.42 22.90 5.64
CA ARG A 178 -7.77 22.87 7.07
C ARG A 178 -9.19 22.36 7.35
N ASP A 179 -9.80 21.73 6.36
CA ASP A 179 -11.12 21.15 6.44
C ASP A 179 -10.97 19.63 6.41
N GLN A 180 -11.40 18.99 7.50
CA GLN A 180 -11.29 17.55 7.71
C GLN A 180 -12.62 16.83 7.44
N SER A 181 -13.59 17.50 6.79
CA SER A 181 -14.82 16.86 6.34
C SER A 181 -14.54 15.81 5.26
N VAL A 182 -15.39 14.78 5.20
CA VAL A 182 -15.33 13.72 4.19
C VAL A 182 -15.30 14.32 2.77
N ASP A 183 -16.19 15.29 2.48
CA ASP A 183 -16.24 15.97 1.19
C ASP A 183 -14.91 16.65 0.81
N SER A 184 -14.22 17.26 1.79
CA SER A 184 -12.91 17.89 1.56
C SER A 184 -11.82 16.87 1.26
N LEU A 185 -11.82 15.74 1.97
CA LEU A 185 -10.90 14.62 1.75
C LEU A 185 -11.13 14.01 0.35
N GLU A 186 -12.38 13.75 0.00
CA GLU A 186 -12.76 13.22 -1.32
C GLU A 186 -12.35 14.18 -2.44
N ALA A 187 -12.63 15.48 -2.28
CA ALA A 187 -12.25 16.49 -3.26
C ALA A 187 -10.73 16.60 -3.44
N ALA A 188 -9.95 16.45 -2.36
CA ALA A 188 -8.50 16.46 -2.43
C ALA A 188 -7.93 15.20 -3.11
N MET A 189 -8.48 14.01 -2.81
CA MET A 189 -8.10 12.76 -3.47
C MET A 189 -8.48 12.75 -4.95
N GLN A 190 -9.70 13.16 -5.29
CA GLN A 190 -10.18 13.29 -6.66
C GLN A 190 -9.32 14.28 -7.46
N TRP A 191 -8.99 15.43 -6.87
CA TRP A 191 -8.06 16.38 -7.49
C TRP A 191 -6.70 15.73 -7.78
N GLY A 192 -6.17 14.93 -6.86
CA GLY A 192 -4.90 14.23 -7.05
C GLY A 192 -4.93 13.27 -8.23
N ILE A 193 -6.02 12.51 -8.36
CA ILE A 193 -6.23 11.60 -9.49
C ILE A 193 -6.35 12.41 -10.80
N ASP A 194 -7.27 13.37 -10.87
CA ASP A 194 -7.59 14.10 -12.10
C ASP A 194 -6.41 14.91 -12.66
N ASN A 195 -5.54 15.42 -11.79
CA ASN A 195 -4.46 16.34 -12.18
C ASN A 195 -3.09 15.67 -12.31
N HIS A 196 -2.90 14.47 -11.75
CA HIS A 196 -1.59 13.83 -11.69
C HIS A 196 -1.56 12.41 -12.24
N ILE A 197 -2.71 11.80 -12.50
CA ILE A 197 -2.81 10.46 -13.05
C ILE A 197 -3.41 10.52 -14.45
N ALA A 198 -2.73 9.92 -15.43
CA ALA A 198 -3.26 9.82 -16.78
C ALA A 198 -4.54 8.97 -16.78
N ALA A 199 -5.52 9.33 -17.60
CA ALA A 199 -6.87 8.72 -17.59
C ALA A 199 -6.90 7.19 -17.80
N HIS A 200 -5.85 6.60 -18.39
CA HIS A 200 -5.73 5.15 -18.59
C HIS A 200 -5.06 4.41 -17.43
N HIS A 201 -4.53 5.12 -16.43
CA HIS A 201 -3.96 4.51 -15.24
C HIS A 201 -5.03 4.43 -14.14
N GLN A 202 -5.24 3.21 -13.65
CA GLN A 202 -6.14 2.93 -12.55
C GLN A 202 -5.44 3.18 -11.21
N VAL A 203 -6.02 4.06 -10.40
CA VAL A 203 -5.51 4.46 -9.10
C VAL A 203 -6.67 4.69 -8.14
N GLY A 204 -6.47 4.28 -6.89
CA GLY A 204 -7.34 4.61 -5.78
C GLY A 204 -6.56 5.13 -4.58
N LEU A 205 -7.24 5.87 -3.73
CA LEU A 205 -6.72 6.51 -2.54
C LEU A 205 -7.69 6.31 -1.38
N ILE A 206 -7.15 6.13 -0.18
CA ILE A 206 -7.88 6.26 1.08
C ILE A 206 -7.24 7.35 1.93
N ALA A 207 -8.05 8.06 2.71
CA ALA A 207 -7.58 9.11 3.61
C ALA A 207 -8.33 9.10 4.96
N LEU A 208 -7.60 9.49 6.01
CA LEU A 208 -8.14 9.69 7.36
C LEU A 208 -7.46 10.89 8.01
N CYS A 209 -8.25 11.70 8.72
CA CYS A 209 -7.78 12.87 9.48
C CYS A 209 -7.92 12.67 10.99
N GLY A 210 -7.57 13.70 11.78
CA GLY A 210 -7.66 13.68 13.25
C GLY A 210 -9.08 13.62 13.81
N SER A 211 -10.08 13.91 12.98
CA SER A 211 -11.50 13.81 13.30
C SER A 211 -12.28 13.22 12.12
N GLY A 212 -13.55 12.86 12.34
CA GLY A 212 -14.42 12.29 11.32
C GLY A 212 -14.10 10.82 10.96
N ILE A 213 -14.85 10.30 9.99
CA ILE A 213 -14.68 8.98 9.40
C ILE A 213 -13.73 9.07 8.19
N GLY A 214 -12.95 8.02 7.94
CA GLY A 214 -12.12 7.93 6.74
C GLY A 214 -12.96 7.71 5.49
N THR A 215 -12.40 8.00 4.33
CA THR A 215 -13.06 7.80 3.03
C THR A 215 -12.08 7.33 1.97
N GLY A 216 -12.59 6.82 0.84
CA GLY A 216 -11.81 6.37 -0.30
C GLY A 216 -12.37 6.86 -1.63
N VAL A 217 -11.47 7.17 -2.57
CA VAL A 217 -11.80 7.63 -3.92
C VAL A 217 -10.92 6.90 -4.94
N ALA A 218 -11.50 6.50 -6.08
CA ALA A 218 -10.77 5.84 -7.15
C ALA A 218 -11.35 6.16 -8.53
N ASN A 219 -10.52 6.08 -9.57
CA ASN A 219 -10.96 6.07 -10.98
C ASN A 219 -11.12 4.65 -11.55
N THR A 220 -11.22 3.67 -10.66
CA THR A 220 -11.31 2.25 -10.93
C THR A 220 -12.18 1.58 -9.86
N ASP A 221 -12.50 0.29 -10.06
CA ASP A 221 -13.11 -0.52 -9.01
C ASP A 221 -12.07 -0.76 -7.90
N MET A 222 -12.22 -0.03 -6.79
CA MET A 222 -11.39 -0.18 -5.61
C MET A 222 -12.27 -0.63 -4.42
N PRO A 223 -12.15 -1.88 -3.96
CA PRO A 223 -12.76 -2.28 -2.70
C PRO A 223 -12.17 -1.47 -1.54
N TRP A 224 -13.01 -0.78 -0.79
CA TRP A 224 -12.62 -0.09 0.43
C TRP A 224 -13.76 -0.11 1.46
N LEU A 225 -13.40 0.11 2.72
CA LEU A 225 -14.32 0.17 3.84
C LEU A 225 -13.79 1.21 4.84
N ALA A 226 -14.70 1.98 5.42
CA ALA A 226 -14.43 2.74 6.63
C ALA A 226 -15.26 2.18 7.79
N TRP A 227 -14.64 2.13 8.97
CA TRP A 227 -15.28 1.71 10.19
C TRP A 227 -14.87 2.64 11.33
N GLN A 228 -15.84 2.93 12.18
CA GLN A 228 -15.65 3.69 13.42
C GLN A 228 -16.38 2.92 14.52
N ALA A 229 -15.72 2.70 15.66
CA ALA A 229 -16.36 2.11 16.83
C ALA A 229 -17.48 3.03 17.32
N ASP A 230 -18.63 2.44 17.66
CA ASP A 230 -19.68 3.13 18.40
C ASP A 230 -19.13 3.54 19.77
N SER A 231 -19.30 4.81 20.11
CA SER A 231 -18.84 5.44 21.36
C SER A 231 -19.57 4.91 22.60
#